data_AF-A0A8T3LJQ6-F1
#
_entry.id   AF-A0A8T3LJQ6-F1
#
_cell.length_a   1.000
_cell.length_b   1.000
_cell.length_c   1.000
_cell.angle_alpha   90.00
_cell.angle_beta   90.00
_cell.angle_gamma   90.00
#
_symmetry.space_group_name_H-M   'P 1'
#
loop_
_entity.id
_entity.type
_entity.pdbx_description
1 polymer ?
#
loop_
_entity_poly.entity_id
_entity_poly.type
_entity_poly.pdbx_seq_one_letter_code
_entity_poly.pdbx_strand_id
1 'polypeptide(L)' 'MFNLTNTAKIVVPALALLATAVSFSSHASVTPDRTRLVFNESDKSISVTLRNNDPTLPYLAQSW' A
#
# COMPACT_ATOMS: atom_id res chain seq x y z
N MET A 1 -1.49 -42.89 13.33
CA MET A 1 -1.69 -41.85 14.37
C MET A 1 -0.90 -40.62 13.98
N PHE A 2 -1.57 -39.53 13.58
CA PHE A 2 -0.87 -38.27 13.31
C PHE A 2 -0.25 -37.76 14.62
N ASN A 3 1.06 -37.51 14.61
CA ASN A 3 1.77 -37.02 15.79
C ASN A 3 1.44 -35.53 15.96
N LEU A 4 0.47 -35.24 16.83
CA LEU A 4 -0.14 -33.92 17.08
C LEU A 4 0.91 -32.80 17.23
N THR A 5 2.04 -33.12 17.86
CA THR A 5 3.15 -32.21 18.12
C THR A 5 3.91 -31.80 16.86
N ASN A 6 4.04 -32.68 15.87
CA ASN A 6 4.70 -32.37 14.59
C ASN A 6 3.78 -31.62 13.64
N THR A 7 2.48 -31.91 13.68
CA THR A 7 1.48 -31.16 12.91
C THR A 7 1.40 -29.70 13.37
N ALA A 8 1.41 -29.44 14.69
CA ALA A 8 1.41 -28.10 15.24
C ALA A 8 2.63 -27.26 14.83
N LYS A 9 3.82 -27.87 14.76
CA LYS A 9 5.08 -27.20 14.35
C LYS A 9 5.08 -26.71 12.91
N ILE A 10 4.28 -27.32 12.03
CA ILE A 10 4.20 -26.95 10.61
C ILE A 10 3.01 -26.02 10.37
N VAL A 11 1.87 -26.31 10.99
CA VAL A 11 0.62 -25.57 10.77
C VAL A 11 0.72 -24.14 11.30
N VAL A 12 1.33 -23.92 12.46
CA VAL A 12 1.45 -22.57 13.06
C VAL A 12 2.27 -21.60 12.18
N PRO A 13 3.50 -21.92 11.74
CA PRO A 13 4.25 -21.01 10.88
C PRO A 13 3.64 -20.87 9.48
N ALA A 14 3.03 -21.93 8.93
CA ALA A 14 2.32 -21.85 7.66
C ALA A 14 1.14 -20.88 7.74
N LEU A 15 0.37 -20.90 8.83
CA LEU A 15 -0.75 -20.00 9.05
C LEU A 15 -0.28 -18.55 9.27
N ALA A 16 0.82 -18.34 9.99
CA ALA A 16 1.43 -17.02 10.18
C ALA A 16 1.91 -16.43 8.85
N LEU A 17 2.56 -17.23 8.00
CA LEU A 17 2.99 -16.80 6.66
C LEU A 17 1.79 -16.43 5.78
N LEU A 18 0.73 -17.25 5.81
CA LEU A 18 -0.48 -16.99 5.04
C LEU A 18 -1.15 -15.68 5.50
N ALA A 19 -1.17 -15.38 6.80
CA ALA A 19 -1.71 -14.14 7.34
C ALA A 19 -0.96 -12.89 6.84
N THR A 20 0.37 -12.98 6.66
CA THR A 20 1.17 -11.88 6.10
C THR A 20 1.01 -11.70 4.58
N ALA A 21 0.56 -12.73 3.87
CA ALA A 21 0.34 -12.69 2.43
C ALA A 21 -1.02 -12.06 2.06
N VAL A 22 -1.92 -11.88 3.04
CA VAL A 22 -3.21 -11.23 2.80
C VAL A 22 -2.97 -9.72 2.60
N SER A 23 -3.25 -9.25 1.40
CA SER A 23 -3.22 -7.81 1.11
C SER A 23 -4.47 -7.16 1.67
N PHE A 24 -4.31 -6.18 2.56
CA PHE A 24 -5.42 -5.36 3.04
C PHE A 24 -5.69 -4.26 2.03
N SER A 25 -6.93 -4.17 1.55
CA SER A 25 -7.38 -3.03 0.75
C SER A 25 -7.62 -1.85 1.69
N SER A 26 -6.83 -0.79 1.54
CA SER A 26 -7.10 0.50 2.17
C SER A 26 -7.63 1.49 1.14
N HIS A 27 -8.60 2.30 1.56
CA HIS A 27 -9.08 3.42 0.76
C HIS A 27 -8.41 4.70 1.24
N ALA A 28 -7.90 5.49 0.30
CA ALA A 28 -7.36 6.81 0.55
C ALA A 28 -8.12 7.81 -0.30
N SER A 29 -8.41 8.97 0.28
CA SER A 29 -9.07 10.08 -0.41
C SER A 29 -8.03 11.11 -0.84
N VAL A 30 -7.09 10.71 -1.70
CA VAL A 30 -6.00 11.58 -2.18
C VAL A 30 -6.13 11.77 -3.68
N THR A 31 -6.19 13.02 -4.13
CA THR A 31 -6.35 13.37 -5.55
C THR A 31 -5.21 14.28 -6.01
N PRO A 32 -4.55 13.97 -7.14
CA PRO A 32 -3.62 14.89 -7.78
C PRO A 32 -4.38 16.06 -8.44
N ASP A 33 -3.71 17.21 -8.59
CA ASP A 33 -4.25 18.40 -9.23
C ASP A 33 -4.56 18.21 -10.73
N ARG A 34 -4.05 17.14 -11.34
CA ARG A 34 -4.22 16.83 -12.75
C ARG A 34 -4.05 15.33 -13.03
N THR A 35 -4.54 14.90 -14.20
CA THR A 35 -4.54 13.48 -14.62
C THR A 35 -3.33 13.05 -15.45
N ARG A 36 -2.51 14.00 -15.90
CA ARG A 36 -1.27 13.73 -16.65
C ARG A 36 -0.21 14.79 -16.36
N LEU A 37 1.05 14.38 -16.45
CA LEU A 37 2.22 15.26 -16.40
C LEU A 37 2.83 15.31 -17.81
N VAL A 38 3.05 16.51 -18.33
CA VAL A 38 3.82 16.73 -19.56
C VAL A 38 5.09 17.45 -19.14
N PHE A 39 6.23 16.77 -19.28
CA PHE A 39 7.54 17.30 -18.92
C PHE A 39 8.24 17.76 -20.19
N ASN A 40 8.37 19.07 -20.38
CA ASN A 40 8.99 19.62 -21.59
C ASN A 40 10.51 19.56 -21.49
N GLU A 41 11.19 19.47 -22.63
CA GLU A 41 12.65 19.41 -22.71
C GLU A 41 13.34 20.60 -22.01
N SER A 42 12.74 21.79 -22.09
CA SER A 42 13.26 23.01 -21.46
C SER A 42 13.15 23.01 -19.94
N ASP A 43 12.29 22.16 -19.37
CA ASP A 43 11.90 22.24 -17.97
C ASP A 43 12.85 21.41 -17.12
N LYS A 44 13.38 22.01 -16.05
CA LYS A 44 14.26 21.31 -15.10
C LYS A 44 13.50 20.54 -14.03
N SER A 45 12.25 20.92 -13.77
CA SER A 45 11.38 20.30 -12.79
C SER A 45 9.92 20.61 -13.11
N ILE A 46 9.03 19.78 -12.57
CA ILE A 46 7.58 20.01 -12.61
C ILE A 46 7.00 19.72 -11.22
N SER A 47 6.08 20.56 -10.75
CA SER A 47 5.44 20.39 -9.45
C SER A 47 4.09 19.71 -9.61
N VAL A 48 3.79 18.73 -8.76
CA VAL A 48 2.48 18.09 -8.64
C VAL A 48 1.92 18.39 -7.27
N THR A 49 0.65 18.72 -7.18
CA THR A 49 -0.02 18.96 -5.90
C THR A 49 -0.95 17.80 -5.60
N LEU A 50 -0.73 17.14 -4.47
CA LEU A 50 -1.63 16.14 -3.93
C LEU A 50 -2.53 16.77 -2.88
N ARG A 51 -3.83 16.54 -2.97
CA ARG A 51 -4.80 16.99 -1.98
C ARG A 51 -5.40 15.79 -1.28
N ASN A 52 -5.37 15.82 0.06
CA ASN A 52 -6.26 14.98 0.85
C ASN A 52 -7.67 15.60 0.83
N ASN A 53 -8.64 14.84 0.33
CA ASN A 53 -10.04 15.21 0.26
C ASN A 53 -10.81 14.86 1.54
N ASP A 54 -10.22 14.05 2.43
CA ASP A 54 -10.78 13.78 3.75
C ASP A 54 -10.28 14.83 4.76
N PRO A 55 -11.19 15.63 5.37
CA PRO A 55 -10.81 16.65 6.35
C PRO A 55 -10.48 16.08 7.73
N THR A 56 -10.70 14.78 7.97
CA THR A 56 -10.63 14.14 9.29
C THR A 56 -9.52 13.10 9.40
N LEU A 57 -9.19 12.39 8.32
CA LEU A 57 -8.21 11.30 8.32
C LEU A 57 -6.92 11.70 7.59
N PRO A 58 -5.74 11.52 8.19
CA PRO A 58 -4.47 11.67 7.48
C PRO A 58 -4.19 10.46 6.59
N TYR A 59 -3.64 10.69 5.39
CA TYR A 59 -3.17 9.65 4.48
C TYR A 59 -1.71 9.84 4.11
N LEU A 60 -0.98 8.73 3.95
CA LEU A 60 0.41 8.71 3.50
C LEU A 60 0.45 8.91 1.98
N ALA A 61 1.19 9.93 1.53
CA ALA A 61 1.54 10.10 0.12
C ALA A 61 2.93 9.52 -0.13
N GLN A 62 3.03 8.49 -0.97
CA GLN A 62 4.29 7.85 -1.36
C GLN A 62 4.37 7.79 -2.89
N SER A 63 5.53 8.15 -3.45
CA SER A 63 5.85 8.08 -4.88
C SER A 63 7.16 7.31 -5.09
N TRP A 64 7.34 6.69 -6.26
CA TRP A 64 8.57 6.02 -6.70
C TRP A 64 8.83 6.30 -8.18
#